data_AF-A0A2V9UVU0-F1
#
_entry.id   AF-A0A2V9UVU0-F1
#
_cell.length_a   1.000
_cell.length_b   1.000
_cell.length_c   1.000
_cell.angle_alpha   90.00
_cell.angle_beta   90.00
_cell.angle_gamma   90.00
#
_symmetry.space_group_name_H-M   'P 1'
#
loop_
_entity.id
_entity.type
_entity.pdbx_description
1 polymer ?
#
loop_
_entity_poly.entity_id
_entity_poly.type
_entity_poly.pdbx_seq_one_letter_code
_entity_poly.pdbx_strand_id
1 'polypeptide(L)' 'MVEVIQGRQNAEAVMREYQNRQSSPDAHEGWRFFLEKTGLRAGMDPAQATDARQRDLEMRESKESAGNGIGGPPAIHPR' A
#
# COMPACT_ATOMS: atom_id res chain seq x y z
N MET A 1 -4.97 4.86 10.07
CA MET A 1 -5.99 3.85 10.43
C MET A 1 -6.29 3.02 9.20
N VAL A 2 -6.46 1.70 9.33
CA VAL A 2 -6.81 0.81 8.20
C VAL A 2 -8.00 -0.04 8.61
N GLU A 3 -8.93 -0.23 7.68
CA GLU A 3 -10.16 -0.98 7.90
C GLU A 3 -10.38 -1.98 6.77
N VAL A 4 -10.80 -3.20 7.10
CA VAL A 4 -11.09 -4.25 6.12
C VAL A 4 -12.60 -4.38 5.96
N ILE A 5 -13.09 -3.99 4.78
CA ILE A 5 -14.52 -3.89 4.47
C ILE A 5 -14.89 -4.97 3.46
N GLN A 6 -15.98 -5.70 3.74
CA GLN A 6 -16.46 -6.73 2.84
C GLN A 6 -17.18 -6.13 1.64
N GLY A 7 -16.70 -6.48 0.45
CA GLY A 7 -17.34 -6.12 -0.82
C GLY A 7 -16.96 -4.73 -1.31
N ARG A 8 -16.81 -4.61 -2.64
CA ARG A 8 -16.33 -3.38 -3.29
C ARG A 8 -17.25 -2.19 -3.05
N GLN A 9 -18.56 -2.36 -3.26
CA GLN A 9 -19.53 -1.26 -3.16
C GLN A 9 -19.55 -0.63 -1.76
N ASN A 10 -19.48 -1.47 -0.71
CA ASN A 10 -19.42 -1.02 0.67
C ASN A 10 -18.11 -0.29 0.96
N ALA A 11 -16.99 -0.83 0.47
CA ALA A 11 -15.69 -0.18 0.63
C ALA A 11 -15.65 1.19 -0.07
N GLU A 12 -16.25 1.31 -1.26
CA GLU A 12 -16.38 2.59 -1.99
C GLU A 12 -17.22 3.61 -1.23
N ALA A 13 -18.33 3.18 -0.60
CA ALA A 13 -19.16 4.06 0.21
C ALA A 13 -18.41 4.58 1.44
N VAL A 14 -17.72 3.71 2.17
CA VAL A 14 -16.95 4.10 3.35
C VAL A 14 -15.74 4.97 3.00
N MET A 15 -15.04 4.67 1.90
CA MET A 15 -13.95 5.52 1.42
C MET A 15 -14.43 6.95 1.13
N ARG A 16 -15.61 7.10 0.49
CA ARG A 16 -16.20 8.42 0.24
C ARG A 16 -16.52 9.16 1.53
N GLU A 17 -17.09 8.48 2.52
CA GLU A 17 -17.33 9.06 3.85
C GLU A 17 -16.02 9.53 4.50
N TYR A 18 -14.95 8.74 4.44
CA TYR A 18 -13.65 9.15 4.98
C TYR A 18 -13.04 10.33 4.23
N GLN A 19 -13.15 10.37 2.90
CA GLN A 19 -12.69 11.51 2.10
C GLN A 19 -13.51 12.78 2.41
N ASN A 20 -14.83 12.66 2.59
CA ASN A 20 -15.69 13.78 2.96
C ASN A 20 -15.36 14.35 4.35
N ARG A 21 -14.90 13.49 5.27
CA ARG A 21 -14.50 13.85 6.64
C ARG A 21 -13.01 14.15 6.76
N GLN A 22 -12.26 14.08 5.67
CA GLN A 22 -10.82 14.30 5.69
C GLN A 22 -10.52 15.75 6.05
N SER A 23 -9.55 15.94 6.95
CA SER A 23 -9.14 17.27 7.36
C SER A 23 -8.45 18.03 6.22
N SER A 24 -8.70 19.33 6.10
CA SER A 24 -8.03 20.21 5.13
C SER A 24 -6.49 20.16 5.17
N PRO A 25 -5.81 20.12 6.34
CA PRO A 25 -4.35 19.96 6.37
C PRO A 25 -3.89 18.64 5.73
N ASP A 26 -4.48 17.50 6.10
CA ASP A 26 -4.10 16.20 5.53
C ASP A 26 -4.33 16.18 4.01
N ALA A 27 -5.44 16.76 3.55
CA ALA A 27 -5.73 16.86 2.13
C ALA A 27 -4.74 17.79 1.40
N HIS A 28 -4.31 18.89 2.03
CA HIS A 28 -3.33 19.83 1.47
C HIS A 28 -1.93 19.20 1.37
N GLU A 29 -1.56 18.36 2.33
CA GLU A 29 -0.34 17.55 2.29
C GLU A 29 -0.40 16.38 1.30
N GLY A 30 -1.56 16.17 0.65
CA GLY A 30 -1.74 15.17 -0.40
C GLY A 30 -2.09 13.77 0.08
N TRP A 31 -2.39 13.59 1.38
CA TRP A 31 -2.90 12.32 1.90
C TRP A 31 -4.26 12.02 1.27
N ARG A 32 -4.50 10.75 0.91
CA ARG A 32 -5.77 10.31 0.30
C ARG A 32 -6.12 8.90 0.75
N PHE A 33 -7.40 8.66 1.02
CA PHE A 33 -7.93 7.31 1.19
C PHE A 33 -8.08 6.63 -0.16
N PHE A 34 -7.69 5.36 -0.24
CA PHE A 34 -7.82 4.52 -1.44
C PHE A 34 -8.26 3.10 -1.05
N LEU A 35 -8.77 2.35 -2.03
CA LEU A 35 -9.12 0.95 -1.85
C LEU A 35 -7.98 0.04 -2.29
N GLU A 36 -7.59 -0.87 -1.42
CA GLU A 36 -6.65 -1.94 -1.72
C GLU A 36 -7.38 -3.28 -1.78
N LYS A 37 -7.10 -4.08 -2.81
CA LYS A 37 -7.58 -5.46 -2.84
C LYS A 37 -6.71 -6.29 -1.91
N THR A 38 -7.33 -6.94 -0.94
CA THR A 38 -6.64 -7.72 0.08
C THR A 38 -7.32 -9.06 0.33
N GLY A 39 -6.54 -10.06 0.76
CA GLY A 39 -7.04 -11.35 1.25
C GLY A 39 -7.39 -11.32 2.74
N LEU A 40 -7.22 -10.18 3.42
CA LEU A 40 -7.54 -10.02 4.83
C LEU A 40 -9.06 -10.16 5.06
N ARG A 41 -9.42 -10.70 6.22
CA ARG A 41 -10.82 -10.93 6.58
C ARG A 41 -11.47 -9.62 7.01
N ALA A 42 -12.70 -9.38 6.58
CA ALA A 42 -13.48 -8.25 7.05
C ALA A 42 -13.68 -8.31 8.58
N GLY A 43 -13.63 -7.16 9.25
CA GLY A 43 -13.70 -7.08 10.72
C GLY A 43 -12.45 -7.57 11.46
N MET A 44 -11.33 -7.80 10.75
CA MET A 44 -10.03 -8.04 11.38
C MET A 44 -9.57 -6.80 12.16
N ASP A 45 -8.88 -7.02 13.28
CA ASP A 45 -8.28 -5.95 14.08
C ASP A 45 -7.36 -5.05 13.22
N PRO A 46 -7.46 -3.71 13.33
CA PRO A 46 -6.67 -2.78 12.52
C PRO A 46 -5.15 -2.93 12.65
N ALA A 47 -4.64 -3.30 13.83
CA ALA A 47 -3.21 -3.49 14.04
C ALA A 47 -2.74 -4.79 13.36
N GLN A 48 -3.51 -5.88 13.49
CA GLN A 48 -3.24 -7.13 12.78
C GLN A 48 -3.31 -6.97 11.25
N ALA A 49 -4.31 -6.25 10.75
CA ALA A 49 -4.44 -5.95 9.33
C ALA A 49 -3.30 -5.06 8.80
N THR A 50 -2.70 -4.25 9.67
CA THR A 50 -1.54 -3.41 9.33
C THR A 50 -0.25 -4.22 9.32
N ASP A 51 0.00 -5.03 10.34
CA ASP A 51 1.15 -5.93 10.39
C ASP A 51 1.18 -6.89 9.19
N ALA A 52 0.05 -7.52 8.87
CA ALA A 52 -0.04 -8.45 7.76
C ALA A 52 0.24 -7.79 6.40
N ARG A 53 -0.25 -6.55 6.19
CA ARG A 53 0.03 -5.79 4.97
C ARG A 53 1.49 -5.36 4.90
N GLN A 54 2.06 -4.93 6.03
CA GLN A 54 3.46 -4.53 6.09
C GLN A 54 4.38 -5.69 5.71
N ARG A 55 4.10 -6.89 6.22
CA ARG A 55 4.81 -8.12 5.84
C ARG A 55 4.69 -8.46 4.35
N ASP A 56 3.52 -8.26 3.76
CA ASP A 56 3.32 -8.48 2.31
C ASP A 56 4.14 -7.48 1.47
N LEU A 57 4.12 -6.20 1.86
CA LEU A 57 4.90 -5.15 1.21
C LEU A 57 6.40 -5.45 1.28
N GLU A 58 6.92 -5.74 2.47
CA GLU A 58 8.32 -6.11 2.68
C GLU A 58 8.74 -7.32 1.83
N MET A 59 7.85 -8.31 1.70
CA MET A 59 8.09 -9.47 0.84
C MET A 59 8.15 -9.10 -0.65
N ARG A 60 7.26 -8.21 -1.11
CA ARG A 60 7.23 -7.72 -2.49
C ARG A 60 8.46 -6.88 -2.81
N GLU A 61 8.83 -5.95 -1.93
CA GLU A 61 10.03 -5.13 -2.07
C GLU A 61 11.31 -5.98 -2.05
N SER A 62 11.37 -7.02 -1.22
CA SER A 62 12.49 -7.96 -1.19
C SER A 62 12.65 -8.74 -2.51
N LYS A 63 11.54 -9.15 -3.13
CA LYS A 63 11.54 -9.83 -4.43
C LYS A 63 11.95 -8.88 -5.57
N GLU A 64 11.54 -7.61 -5.50
CA GLU A 64 11.88 -6.59 -6.48
C GLU A 64 13.35 -6.15 -6.36
N SER A 65 13.87 -6.03 -5.14
CA SER A 65 15.28 -5.73 -4.86
C SER A 65 16.21 -6.87 -5.30
N ALA A 66 15.76 -8.12 -5.24
CA ALA A 66 16.49 -9.28 -5.76
C ALA A 66 16.50 -9.35 -7.31
N GLY A 67 15.64 -8.57 -7.99
CA GLY A 67 15.51 -8.55 -9.45
C GLY A 67 16.37 -7.50 -10.17
N ASN A 68 16.97 -6.53 -9.47
CA ASN A 68 17.77 -5.45 -10.08
C ASN A 68 19.27 -5.79 -10.23
N GLY A 69 19.59 -7.07 -10.42
CA GLY A 69 20.94 -7.58 -10.58
C GLY A 69 21.39 -7.76 -12.04
N ILE A 70 20.77 -7.11 -13.03
CA ILE A 70 21.17 -7.25 -14.44
C ILE A 70 21.76 -5.96 -14.99
N GLY A 71 23.09 -5.97 -15.10
CA GLY A 71 23.82 -5.32 -16.21
C GLY A 71 24.36 -3.91 -15.97
N GLY A 72 25.34 -3.76 -15.07
CA GLY A 72 26.27 -2.63 -15.20
C GLY A 72 27.03 -2.72 -16.53
N PRO A 73 27.25 -1.62 -17.28
CA PRO A 73 27.98 -1.66 -18.54
C PRO A 73 29.44 -2.10 -18.30
N PRO A 74 30.06 -2.85 -19.23
CA PRO A 74 31.43 -3.32 -19.05
C PRO A 74 32.40 -2.13 -18.99
N ALA A 75 33.30 -2.15 -18.01
CA ALA A 75 34.35 -1.15 -17.84
C ALA A 75 35.28 -1.13 -19.07
N ILE A 76 35.34 0.02 -19.74
CA ILE A 76 36.27 0.24 -20.85
C ILE A 76 37.61 0.65 -20.24
N HIS A 77 38.62 -0.21 -20.33
CA HIS A 77 39.99 0.14 -19.95
C HIS A 77 40.66 0.94 -21.08
N PRO A 78 41.26 2.11 -20.80
CA PRO A 78 42.04 2.83 -21.80
C PRO A 78 43.42 2.18 -22.00
N ARG A 79 43.88 2.10 -23.25
CA ARG A 79 45.27 1.80 -23.62
C ARG A 79 46.11 3.08 -23.63
#